data_AF-A0A383F0K8-F1
#
_entry.id   AF-A0A383F0K8-F1
#
_cell.length_a   1.000
_cell.length_b   1.000
_cell.length_c   1.000
_cell.angle_alpha   90.00
_cell.angle_beta   90.00
_cell.angle_gamma   90.00
#
_symmetry.space_group_name_H-M   'P 1'
#
loop_
_entity.id
_entity.type
_entity.pdbx_description
1 polymer ?
#
loop_
_entity_poly.entity_id
_entity_poly.type
_entity_poly.pdbx_seq_one_letter_code
_entity_poly.pdbx_strand_id
1 'polypeptide(L)'
;VAIIKPFQGYRPPSKIVSKVSSPPYDVISSEEAREIVKNNPDSFLRVSKPEIDFPPGNEPKGNALYEHGAHNLQTFINEEKLRQDSCSCFYLYQIIMGDHHQTGIMATVSVNEYNQGRIKKHEFTREEKENDRTRHIEITNANT
;
A
#
# COMPACT_ATOMS: atom_id res chain seq x y z
N VAL A 1 3.17 26.09 -10.57
CA VAL A 1 3.76 24.74 -10.73
C VAL A 1 3.98 24.17 -9.35
N ALA A 2 3.65 22.89 -9.12
CA ALA A 2 3.87 22.22 -7.83
C ALA A 2 5.28 21.61 -7.79
N ILE A 3 5.88 21.51 -6.61
CA ILE A 3 7.20 20.91 -6.41
C ILE A 3 7.03 19.46 -5.97
N ILE A 4 7.65 18.54 -6.70
CA ILE A 4 7.76 17.12 -6.31
C ILE A 4 9.14 16.86 -5.71
N LYS A 5 9.21 16.01 -4.67
CA LYS A 5 10.47 15.62 -4.03
C LYS A 5 10.62 14.09 -3.97
N PRO A 6 11.86 13.57 -4.14
CA PRO A 6 12.11 12.14 -4.02
C PRO A 6 12.04 11.69 -2.56
N PHE A 7 11.92 10.39 -2.32
CA PHE A 7 11.89 9.79 -0.98
C PHE A 7 12.56 8.41 -0.96
N GLN A 8 12.86 7.90 0.23
CA GLN A 8 13.41 6.56 0.43
C GLN A 8 12.26 5.59 0.73
N GLY A 9 11.78 4.90 -0.30
CA GLY A 9 10.74 3.89 -0.21
C GLY A 9 11.25 2.55 0.27
N TYR A 10 10.33 1.76 0.84
CA TYR A 10 10.54 0.34 1.14
C TYR A 10 10.03 -0.49 -0.04
N ARG A 11 10.87 -1.38 -0.56
CA ARG A 11 10.50 -2.25 -1.68
C ARG A 11 11.02 -3.67 -1.51
N PRO A 12 10.35 -4.66 -2.11
CA PRO A 12 10.85 -6.02 -2.07
C PRO A 12 12.13 -6.20 -2.88
N PRO A 13 13.08 -7.04 -2.42
CA PRO A 13 14.17 -7.52 -3.23
C PRO A 13 13.66 -8.21 -4.50
N SER A 14 14.35 -8.01 -5.63
CA SER A 14 13.95 -8.57 -6.94
C SER A 14 13.75 -10.09 -6.93
N LYS A 15 14.45 -10.82 -6.06
CA LYS A 15 14.34 -12.28 -5.92
C LYS A 15 13.00 -12.76 -5.33
N ILE A 16 12.28 -11.91 -4.59
CA ILE A 16 11.02 -12.25 -3.93
C ILE A 16 9.87 -11.31 -4.29
N VAL A 17 10.09 -10.35 -5.19
CA VAL A 17 9.07 -9.36 -5.58
C VAL A 17 7.77 -10.01 -6.02
N SER A 18 7.81 -11.10 -6.80
CA SER A 18 6.60 -11.79 -7.25
C SER A 18 5.79 -12.45 -6.13
N LYS A 19 6.43 -12.74 -4.99
CA LYS A 19 5.75 -13.26 -3.80
C LYS A 19 5.16 -12.14 -2.95
N VAL A 20 5.89 -11.03 -2.84
CA VAL A 20 5.47 -9.87 -2.04
C VAL A 20 4.38 -9.08 -2.73
N SER A 21 4.49 -8.84 -4.03
CA SER A 21 3.50 -8.10 -4.80
C SER A 21 2.12 -8.72 -4.71
N SER A 22 1.10 -7.86 -4.61
CA SER A 22 -0.30 -8.25 -4.53
C SER A 22 -1.18 -7.39 -5.44
N PRO A 23 -2.39 -7.86 -5.78
CA PRO A 23 -3.43 -6.99 -6.31
C PRO A 23 -3.76 -5.85 -5.33
N PRO A 24 -4.39 -4.76 -5.81
CA PRO A 24 -4.98 -3.76 -4.93
C PRO A 24 -5.99 -4.40 -3.96
N TYR A 25 -5.97 -3.96 -2.70
CA TYR A 25 -6.77 -4.55 -1.63
C TYR A 25 -8.28 -4.33 -1.82
N ASP A 26 -8.68 -3.32 -2.58
CA ASP A 26 -10.06 -2.88 -2.77
C ASP A 26 -10.72 -3.44 -4.03
N VAL A 27 -9.98 -4.18 -4.86
CA VAL A 27 -10.49 -4.87 -6.05
C VAL A 27 -10.71 -6.37 -5.82
N ILE A 28 -10.40 -6.87 -4.62
CA ILE A 28 -10.59 -8.27 -4.22
C ILE A 28 -11.35 -8.37 -2.90
N SER A 29 -12.17 -9.42 -2.76
CA SER A 29 -12.84 -9.75 -1.50
C SER A 29 -11.85 -10.37 -0.49
N SER A 30 -12.22 -10.37 0.80
CA SER A 30 -11.41 -11.03 1.84
C SER A 30 -11.35 -12.54 1.66
N GLU A 31 -12.35 -13.15 1.03
CA GLU A 31 -12.35 -14.57 0.70
C GLU A 31 -11.36 -14.89 -0.42
N GLU A 32 -11.38 -14.14 -1.52
CA GLU A 32 -10.39 -14.28 -2.60
C GLU A 32 -8.97 -14.03 -2.10
N ALA A 33 -8.81 -13.01 -1.25
CA ALA A 33 -7.52 -12.69 -0.64
C ALA A 33 -6.98 -13.83 0.24
N ARG A 34 -7.84 -14.49 1.04
CA ARG A 34 -7.46 -15.69 1.83
C ARG A 34 -6.96 -16.82 0.94
N GLU A 35 -7.64 -17.09 -0.18
CA GLU A 35 -7.19 -18.11 -1.12
C GLU A 35 -5.86 -17.74 -1.80
N ILE A 36 -5.65 -16.46 -2.16
CA ILE A 36 -4.38 -15.98 -2.70
C ILE A 36 -3.22 -16.21 -1.73
N VAL A 37 -3.41 -15.93 -0.43
CA VAL A 37 -2.33 -16.00 0.57
C VAL A 37 -2.11 -17.40 1.16
N LYS A 38 -3.01 -18.35 0.89
CA LYS A 38 -2.97 -19.72 1.43
C LYS A 38 -1.62 -20.43 1.21
N ASN A 39 -1.05 -20.23 0.01
CA ASN A 39 0.25 -20.80 -0.37
C ASN A 39 1.33 -19.72 -0.54
N ASN A 40 1.05 -18.49 -0.10
CA ASN A 40 1.97 -17.36 -0.21
C ASN A 40 1.96 -16.52 1.08
N PRO A 41 2.72 -16.94 2.11
CA PRO A 41 2.79 -16.21 3.37
C PRO A 41 3.43 -14.82 3.21
N ASP A 42 4.18 -14.58 2.12
CA ASP A 42 4.89 -13.33 1.87
C ASP A 42 4.06 -12.28 1.12
N SER A 43 2.79 -12.57 0.80
CA SER A 43 1.91 -11.62 0.10
C SER A 43 1.68 -10.35 0.92
N PHE A 44 1.84 -9.19 0.28
CA PHE A 44 1.62 -7.89 0.93
C PHE A 44 0.14 -7.66 1.32
N LEU A 45 -0.80 -8.50 0.86
CA LEU A 45 -2.18 -8.52 1.37
C LEU A 45 -2.25 -8.74 2.88
N ARG A 46 -1.27 -9.43 3.48
CA ARG A 46 -1.16 -9.60 4.93
C ARG A 46 -1.02 -8.24 5.65
N VAL A 47 -0.46 -7.23 4.98
CA VAL A 47 -0.34 -5.85 5.49
C VAL A 47 -1.56 -5.03 5.09
N SER A 48 -1.88 -4.99 3.79
CA SER A 48 -2.90 -4.07 3.25
C SER A 48 -4.34 -4.52 3.46
N LYS A 49 -4.55 -5.80 3.81
CA LYS A 49 -5.85 -6.44 4.04
C LYS A 49 -5.76 -7.44 5.21
N PRO A 50 -5.41 -6.97 6.42
CA PRO A 50 -4.98 -7.81 7.54
C PRO A 50 -6.07 -8.76 8.07
N GLU A 51 -7.34 -8.53 7.74
CA GLU A 51 -8.46 -9.40 8.14
C GLU A 51 -8.34 -10.85 7.60
N ILE A 52 -7.52 -11.05 6.57
CA ILE A 52 -7.31 -12.38 5.97
C ILE A 52 -6.52 -13.34 6.87
N ASP A 53 -5.84 -12.82 7.90
CA ASP A 53 -5.07 -13.63 8.85
C ASP A 53 -5.96 -14.28 9.91
N PHE A 54 -7.24 -13.91 9.95
CA PHE A 54 -8.21 -14.39 10.91
C PHE A 54 -9.30 -15.22 10.22
N PRO A 55 -9.90 -16.20 10.92
CA PRO A 55 -11.06 -16.90 10.42
C PRO A 55 -12.19 -15.92 10.09
N PRO A 56 -12.96 -16.14 9.01
CA PRO A 56 -14.09 -15.28 8.66
C PRO A 56 -15.04 -15.07 9.84
N GLY A 57 -15.31 -13.80 10.17
CA GLY A 57 -16.19 -13.41 11.27
C GLY A 57 -15.52 -13.31 12.65
N ASN A 58 -14.24 -13.69 12.77
CA ASN A 58 -13.46 -13.61 14.00
C ASN A 58 -12.37 -12.53 13.94
N GLU A 59 -12.48 -11.60 13.00
CA GLU A 59 -11.48 -10.56 12.81
C GLU A 59 -11.58 -9.51 13.93
N PRO A 60 -10.45 -9.01 14.46
CA PRO A 60 -10.46 -7.91 15.41
C PRO A 60 -11.19 -6.68 14.84
N LYS A 61 -11.85 -5.92 15.70
CA LYS A 61 -12.56 -4.68 15.30
C LYS A 61 -11.73 -3.45 15.63
N GLY A 62 -11.93 -2.38 14.85
CA GLY A 62 -11.30 -1.09 15.11
C GLY A 62 -9.77 -1.13 14.95
N ASN A 63 -9.05 -0.42 15.82
CA ASN A 63 -7.60 -0.25 15.71
C ASN A 63 -6.83 -1.57 15.71
N ALA A 64 -7.28 -2.56 16.49
CA ALA A 64 -6.59 -3.84 16.65
C ALA A 64 -6.35 -4.56 15.31
N LEU A 65 -7.24 -4.38 14.34
CA LEU A 65 -7.07 -4.94 13.01
C LEU A 65 -5.90 -4.30 12.24
N TYR A 66 -5.78 -2.97 12.27
CA TYR A 66 -4.68 -2.27 11.60
C TYR A 66 -3.37 -2.38 12.38
N GLU A 67 -3.42 -2.53 13.71
CA GLU A 67 -2.24 -2.86 14.54
C GLU A 67 -1.64 -4.21 14.12
N HIS A 68 -2.49 -5.19 13.80
CA HIS A 68 -2.04 -6.45 13.20
C HIS A 68 -1.36 -6.23 11.83
N GLY A 69 -1.95 -5.40 10.97
CA GLY A 69 -1.32 -4.99 9.71
C GLY A 69 0.03 -4.28 9.90
N ALA A 70 0.15 -3.43 10.93
CA ALA A 70 1.40 -2.76 11.29
C ALA A 70 2.46 -3.76 11.79
N HIS A 71 2.07 -4.75 12.59
CA HIS A 71 2.95 -5.82 13.02
C HIS A 71 3.46 -6.65 11.85
N ASN A 72 2.58 -6.98 10.90
CA ASN A 72 2.96 -7.65 9.65
C ASN A 72 3.94 -6.81 8.83
N LEU A 73 3.70 -5.50 8.69
CA LEU A 73 4.62 -4.60 7.98
C LEU A 73 6.01 -4.59 8.63
N GLN A 74 6.07 -4.49 9.95
CA GLN A 74 7.35 -4.51 10.68
C GLN A 74 8.07 -5.85 10.52
N THR A 75 7.33 -6.95 10.48
CA THR A 75 7.87 -8.29 10.19
C THR A 75 8.49 -8.33 8.78
N PHE A 76 7.81 -7.79 7.77
CA PHE A 76 8.35 -7.72 6.41
C PHE A 76 9.66 -6.91 6.34
N ILE A 77 9.76 -5.82 7.11
CA ILE A 77 10.98 -5.00 7.19
C ILE A 77 12.10 -5.76 7.91
N ASN A 78 11.80 -6.34 9.08
CA ASN A 78 12.78 -7.04 9.92
C ASN A 78 13.34 -8.30 9.24
N GLU A 79 12.51 -9.01 8.47
CA GLU A 79 12.91 -10.19 7.70
C GLU A 79 13.53 -9.84 6.34
N GLU A 80 13.83 -8.55 6.10
CA GLU A 80 14.37 -8.02 4.85
C GLU A 80 13.53 -8.34 3.59
N LYS A 81 12.24 -8.66 3.78
CA LYS A 81 11.26 -8.83 2.70
C LYS A 81 10.90 -7.51 2.05
N LEU A 82 11.01 -6.42 2.81
CA LEU A 82 11.01 -5.05 2.35
C LEU A 82 12.30 -4.38 2.79
N ARG A 83 12.99 -3.71 1.86
CA ARG A 83 14.23 -2.99 2.14
C ARG A 83 14.07 -1.53 1.76
N GLN A 84 14.52 -0.66 2.64
CA GLN A 84 14.54 0.77 2.35
C GLN A 84 15.66 1.08 1.35
N ASP A 85 15.38 1.94 0.37
CA ASP A 85 16.41 2.43 -0.53
C ASP A 85 17.43 3.31 0.19
N SER A 86 18.71 3.18 -0.17
CA SER A 86 19.83 3.89 0.46
C SER A 86 19.85 5.40 0.17
N CYS A 87 19.14 5.86 -0.86
CA CYS A 87 19.05 7.24 -1.27
C CYS A 87 17.62 7.60 -1.69
N SER A 88 17.29 8.90 -1.63
CA SER A 88 15.99 9.38 -2.08
C SER A 88 15.84 9.20 -3.59
N CYS A 89 14.78 8.51 -4.00
CA CYS A 89 14.48 8.20 -5.39
C CYS A 89 13.12 8.76 -5.81
N PHE A 90 12.96 8.96 -7.11
CA PHE A 90 11.64 8.99 -7.74
C PHE A 90 11.33 7.58 -8.22
N TYR A 91 10.09 7.13 -8.04
CA TYR A 91 9.66 5.82 -8.49
C TYR A 91 8.77 5.97 -9.70
N LEU A 92 8.93 5.06 -10.66
CA LEU A 92 8.05 4.98 -11.81
C LEU A 92 7.07 3.83 -11.61
N TYR A 93 5.80 4.07 -11.92
CA TYR A 93 4.82 3.00 -12.07
C TYR A 93 4.25 3.07 -13.48
N GLN A 94 3.91 1.92 -14.03
CA GLN A 94 3.32 1.83 -15.36
C GLN A 94 2.09 0.92 -15.32
N ILE A 95 1.02 1.40 -15.95
CA ILE A 95 -0.20 0.64 -16.19
C ILE A 95 -0.28 0.40 -17.69
N ILE A 96 -0.55 -0.84 -18.08
CA ILE A 96 -0.71 -1.25 -19.48
C ILE A 96 -2.11 -1.85 -19.62
N MET A 97 -2.93 -1.29 -20.51
CA MET A 97 -4.29 -1.74 -20.81
C MET A 97 -4.43 -1.94 -22.32
N GLY A 98 -4.26 -3.17 -22.81
CA GLY A 98 -4.15 -3.42 -24.25
C GLY A 98 -2.97 -2.64 -24.84
N ASP A 99 -3.24 -1.84 -25.88
CA ASP A 99 -2.23 -0.97 -26.53
C ASP A 99 -1.97 0.35 -25.79
N HIS A 100 -2.73 0.65 -24.72
CA HIS A 100 -2.58 1.88 -23.96
C HIS A 100 -1.55 1.73 -22.83
N HIS A 101 -0.56 2.63 -22.80
CA HIS A 101 0.45 2.69 -21.75
C HIS A 101 0.36 4.03 -20.99
N GLN A 102 0.25 3.96 -19.67
CA GLN A 102 0.30 5.11 -18.79
C GLN A 102 1.46 4.95 -17.81
N THR A 103 2.41 5.87 -17.84
CA THR A 103 3.54 5.92 -16.89
C THR A 103 3.33 7.09 -15.94
N GLY A 104 3.35 6.81 -14.64
CA GLY A 104 3.29 7.82 -13.60
C GLY A 104 4.54 7.82 -12.73
N ILE A 105 4.69 8.89 -11.95
CA ILE A 105 5.77 9.07 -10.98
C ILE A 105 5.16 9.01 -9.59
N MET A 106 5.75 8.23 -8.69
CA MET A 106 5.50 8.37 -7.26
C MET A 106 6.56 9.29 -6.67
N ALA A 107 6.10 10.34 -6.00
CA ALA A 107 6.91 11.36 -5.37
C ALA A 107 6.16 11.95 -4.18
N THR A 108 6.89 12.64 -3.30
CA THR A 108 6.26 13.43 -2.24
C THR A 108 5.91 14.83 -2.75
N VAL A 109 4.82 15.39 -2.24
CA VAL A 109 4.31 16.71 -2.60
C VAL A 109 3.88 17.48 -1.35
N SER A 110 3.77 18.81 -1.47
CA SER A 110 3.29 19.64 -0.38
C SER A 110 1.76 19.60 -0.26
N VAL A 111 1.26 19.31 0.95
CA VAL A 111 -0.17 19.46 1.30
C VAL A 111 -0.64 20.90 1.09
N ASN A 112 0.22 21.89 1.34
CA ASN A 112 -0.12 23.29 1.12
C ASN A 112 -0.33 23.61 -0.37
N GLU A 113 0.51 23.05 -1.26
CA GLU A 113 0.32 23.24 -2.71
C GLU A 113 -0.95 22.56 -3.23
N TYR A 114 -1.32 21.42 -2.64
CA TYR A 114 -2.62 20.79 -2.87
C TYR A 114 -3.79 21.70 -2.45
N ASN A 115 -3.75 22.22 -1.22
CA ASN A 115 -4.79 23.12 -0.69
C ASN A 115 -4.93 24.42 -1.50
N GLN A 116 -3.84 24.91 -2.09
CA GLN A 116 -3.82 26.07 -2.98
C GLN A 116 -4.29 25.75 -4.42
N GLY A 117 -4.71 24.51 -4.71
CA GLY A 117 -5.20 24.11 -6.03
C GLY A 117 -4.13 24.03 -7.12
N ARG A 118 -2.84 24.02 -6.74
CA ARG A 118 -1.71 23.84 -7.66
C ARG A 118 -1.57 22.40 -8.11
N ILE A 119 -1.96 21.45 -7.26
CA ILE A 119 -2.09 20.03 -7.57
C ILE A 119 -3.56 19.77 -7.90
N LYS A 120 -3.83 19.25 -9.10
CA LYS A 120 -5.20 18.96 -9.54
C LYS A 120 -5.66 17.61 -9.01
N LYS A 121 -6.92 17.54 -8.61
CA LYS A 121 -7.58 16.32 -8.16
C LYS A 121 -8.08 15.56 -9.39
N HIS A 122 -7.87 14.25 -9.43
CA HIS A 122 -8.34 13.40 -10.53
C HIS A 122 -9.71 12.77 -10.22
N GLU A 123 -10.03 12.50 -8.96
CA GLU A 123 -11.17 11.65 -8.59
C GLU A 123 -11.91 12.14 -7.35
N PHE A 124 -13.21 11.82 -7.29
CA PHE A 124 -14.02 11.90 -6.07
C PHE A 124 -14.00 10.55 -5.38
N THR A 125 -13.58 10.56 -4.12
CA THR A 125 -13.45 9.41 -3.24
C THR A 125 -14.67 9.31 -2.31
N ARG A 126 -14.89 8.14 -1.72
CA ARG A 126 -15.97 7.92 -0.73
C ARG A 126 -15.37 8.09 0.66
N GLU A 127 -15.96 8.97 1.47
CA GLU A 127 -15.48 9.31 2.83
C GLU A 127 -15.22 8.07 3.70
N GLU A 128 -16.11 7.07 3.66
CA GLU A 128 -15.93 5.81 4.38
C GLU A 128 -14.60 5.11 4.02
N LYS A 129 -14.27 5.01 2.72
CA LYS A 129 -13.02 4.40 2.25
C LYS A 129 -11.80 5.25 2.61
N GLU A 130 -11.94 6.57 2.62
CA GLU A 130 -10.87 7.48 3.00
C GLU A 130 -10.53 7.37 4.48
N ASN A 131 -11.54 7.34 5.35
CA ASN A 131 -11.37 7.21 6.78
C ASN A 131 -10.72 5.87 7.15
N ASP A 132 -11.19 4.78 6.55
CA ASP A 132 -10.60 3.44 6.70
C ASP A 132 -9.10 3.44 6.32
N ARG A 133 -8.78 3.97 5.14
CA ARG A 133 -7.40 4.00 4.66
C ARG A 133 -6.51 4.95 5.45
N THR A 134 -7.03 6.10 5.87
CA THR A 134 -6.31 7.05 6.71
C THR A 134 -5.92 6.39 8.03
N ARG A 135 -6.86 5.67 8.66
CA ARG A 135 -6.59 4.94 9.90
C ARG A 135 -5.52 3.86 9.75
N HIS A 136 -5.56 3.13 8.63
CA HIS A 136 -4.50 2.18 8.29
C HIS A 136 -3.12 2.87 8.18
N ILE A 137 -3.04 3.98 7.45
CA ILE A 137 -1.79 4.73 7.25
C ILE A 137 -1.27 5.32 8.58
N GLU A 138 -2.15 5.87 9.42
CA GLU A 138 -1.79 6.42 10.72
C GLU A 138 -1.22 5.36 11.66
N ILE A 139 -1.83 4.17 11.71
CA ILE A 139 -1.42 3.09 12.62
C ILE A 139 -0.16 2.38 12.10
N THR A 140 -0.07 2.12 10.79
CA THR A 140 1.14 1.53 10.19
C THR A 140 2.31 2.52 10.11
N ASN A 141 2.03 3.82 10.22
CA ASN A 141 2.97 4.90 9.97
C ASN A 141 3.64 4.78 8.58
N ALA A 142 2.89 4.30 7.59
CA ALA A 142 3.37 4.05 6.23
C ALA A 142 2.28 4.31 5.20
N ASN A 143 2.66 4.88 4.06
CA ASN A 143 1.79 4.96 2.88
C ASN A 143 1.96 3.66 2.09
N THR A 144 1.09 2.70 2.38
CA THR A 144 1.07 1.35 1.81
C THR A 144 0.15 1.24 0.61
#